data_AF-A0A914FZU5-F1
#
_entry.id   AF-A0A914FZU5-F1
#
_cell.length_a   1.000
_cell.length_b   1.000
_cell.length_c   1.000
_cell.angle_alpha   90.00
_cell.angle_beta   90.00
_cell.angle_gamma   90.00
#
_symmetry.space_group_name_H-M   'P 1'
#
loop_
_entity.id
_entity.type
_entity.pdbx_description
1 polymer ?
#
loop_
_entity_poly.entity_id
_entity_poly.type
_entity_poly.pdbx_seq_one_letter_code
_entity_poly.pdbx_strand_id
1 'polypeptide(L)'
;MKILSFDIECAAQCPDKFPDPSTDPIIQIACITKVEGSSQSSKTCFAVGTCVKFDDVNLVVVSDEKELLIKWAEFVQFVDPDVLVGYNIIKFDLLYIFKRSQIGGYVHVLGNSVCRFQDIPAESYKGKRHMRAVVEIKGRVVQILFQSISLSSYTLNNVAQHFLGH
;
A
#
# COMPACT_ATOMS: atom_id res chain seq x y z
N MET A 1 -18.05 9.29 0.55
CA MET A 1 -17.07 8.22 0.79
C MET A 1 -15.65 8.79 0.84
N LYS A 2 -14.81 8.37 1.79
CA LYS A 2 -13.38 8.72 1.90
C LYS A 2 -12.53 7.62 1.28
N ILE A 3 -11.69 7.99 0.32
CA ILE A 3 -10.81 7.09 -0.42
C ILE A 3 -9.37 7.44 -0.04
N LEU A 4 -8.58 6.43 0.33
CA LEU A 4 -7.13 6.54 0.50
C LEU A 4 -6.43 5.65 -0.52
N SER A 5 -5.62 6.26 -1.38
CA SER A 5 -4.64 5.56 -2.22
C SER A 5 -3.27 5.64 -1.58
N PHE A 6 -2.51 4.56 -1.60
CA PHE A 6 -1.12 4.58 -1.13
C PHE A 6 -0.21 3.64 -1.92
N ASP A 7 1.09 3.88 -1.80
CA ASP A 7 2.18 3.16 -2.46
C ASP A 7 3.44 3.22 -1.57
N ILE A 8 4.28 2.18 -1.57
CA ILE A 8 5.48 2.10 -0.74
C ILE A 8 6.76 2.02 -1.58
N GLU A 9 7.84 2.59 -1.05
CA GLU A 9 9.19 2.44 -1.61
C GLU A 9 10.10 1.73 -0.62
N CYS A 10 10.87 0.77 -1.13
CA CYS A 10 11.77 -0.07 -0.34
C CYS A 10 13.21 0.13 -0.80
N ALA A 11 14.15 0.17 0.14
CA ALA A 11 15.58 0.21 -0.18
C ALA A 11 16.10 -1.20 -0.45
N ALA A 12 15.90 -1.70 -1.67
CA ALA A 12 16.42 -3.00 -2.10
C ALA A 12 17.96 -3.00 -2.11
N GLN A 13 18.58 -4.03 -1.51
CA GLN A 13 20.04 -4.17 -1.54
C GLN A 13 20.60 -4.40 -2.96
N CYS A 14 19.80 -4.95 -3.86
CA CYS A 14 20.16 -5.23 -5.24
C CYS A 14 19.13 -4.57 -6.17
N PRO A 15 19.52 -3.57 -7.00
CA PRO A 15 18.60 -2.82 -7.86
C PRO A 15 17.79 -3.69 -8.84
N ASP A 16 18.37 -4.80 -9.29
CA ASP A 16 17.75 -5.69 -10.29
C ASP A 16 16.90 -6.80 -9.68
N LYS A 17 16.72 -6.80 -8.35
CA LYS A 17 15.92 -7.80 -7.64
C LYS A 17 14.70 -7.17 -7.00
N PHE A 18 13.64 -7.97 -6.96
CA PHE A 18 12.45 -7.61 -6.21
C PHE A 18 12.80 -7.49 -4.72
N PRO A 19 12.28 -6.48 -3.99
CA PRO A 19 12.60 -6.29 -2.58
C PRO A 19 12.19 -7.49 -1.73
N ASP A 20 13.03 -7.87 -0.76
CA ASP A 20 12.75 -8.90 0.25
C ASP A 20 12.42 -8.25 1.60
N PRO A 21 11.21 -8.42 2.15
CA PRO A 21 10.84 -7.81 3.44
C PRO A 21 11.70 -8.30 4.60
N SER A 22 12.48 -9.37 4.46
CA SER A 22 13.39 -9.84 5.51
C SER A 22 14.61 -8.94 5.67
N THR A 23 15.07 -8.31 4.59
CA THR A 23 16.34 -7.58 4.53
C THR A 23 16.19 -6.12 4.11
N ASP A 24 15.19 -5.80 3.30
CA ASP A 24 15.06 -4.51 2.66
C ASP A 24 14.00 -3.68 3.41
N PRO A 25 14.36 -2.52 3.98
CA PRO A 25 13.43 -1.70 4.74
C PRO A 25 12.53 -0.86 3.84
N ILE A 26 11.33 -0.55 4.33
CA ILE A 26 10.49 0.50 3.77
C ILE A 26 11.11 1.85 4.12
N ILE A 27 11.31 2.69 3.11
CA ILE A 27 11.91 4.01 3.26
C ILE A 27 10.93 5.14 3.01
N GLN A 28 9.87 4.91 2.22
CA GLN A 28 8.82 5.90 1.97
C GLN A 28 7.45 5.27 1.83
N ILE A 29 6.42 6.03 2.21
CA ILE A 29 5.01 5.72 1.92
C ILE A 29 4.33 6.99 1.41
N ALA A 30 3.85 6.94 0.17
CA ALA A 30 3.08 8.03 -0.44
C ALA A 30 1.59 7.76 -0.27
N CYS A 31 0.80 8.80 0.02
CA CYS A 31 -0.63 8.72 0.27
C CYS A 31 -1.37 9.84 -0.45
N ILE A 32 -2.48 9.50 -1.10
CA ILE A 32 -3.44 10.44 -1.65
C ILE A 32 -4.80 10.16 -1.01
N THR A 33 -5.39 11.18 -0.39
CA THR A 33 -6.75 11.10 0.15
C THR A 33 -7.69 11.93 -0.70
N LYS A 34 -8.90 11.40 -0.92
CA LYS A 34 -9.97 12.09 -1.63
C LYS A 34 -11.32 11.78 -1.01
N VAL A 35 -12.16 12.79 -0.90
CA VAL A 35 -13.59 12.62 -0.59
C VAL A 35 -14.35 12.58 -1.91
N GLU A 36 -15.16 11.56 -2.11
CA GLU A 36 -16.06 11.45 -3.26
C GLU A 36 -16.96 12.69 -3.37
N GLY A 37 -17.10 13.24 -4.58
CA GLY A 37 -17.82 14.49 -4.84
C GLY A 37 -16.99 15.77 -4.59
N SER A 38 -15.82 15.66 -3.94
CA SER A 38 -14.88 16.78 -3.84
C SER A 38 -13.95 16.84 -5.05
N SER A 39 -13.65 18.07 -5.48
CA SER A 39 -12.60 18.35 -6.48
C SER A 39 -11.20 18.31 -5.88
N GLN A 40 -11.08 18.40 -4.56
CA GLN A 40 -9.80 18.49 -3.86
C GLN A 40 -9.33 17.10 -3.38
N SER A 41 -8.02 16.90 -3.46
CA SER A 41 -7.31 15.75 -2.90
C SER A 41 -6.15 16.24 -2.06
N SER A 42 -5.79 15.51 -1.01
CA SER A 42 -4.64 15.84 -0.17
C SER A 42 -3.54 14.80 -0.36
N LYS A 43 -2.30 15.28 -0.54
CA LYS A 43 -1.10 14.45 -0.71
C LYS A 43 -0.31 14.45 0.59
N THR A 44 0.05 13.27 1.09
CA THR A 44 0.89 13.09 2.28
C THR A 44 1.98 12.10 1.95
N CYS A 45 3.22 12.36 2.35
CA CYS A 45 4.35 11.46 2.15
C CYS A 45 5.09 11.26 3.47
N PHE A 46 5.34 10.00 3.83
CA PHE A 46 6.17 9.62 4.96
C PHE A 46 7.53 9.17 4.44
N ALA A 47 8.63 9.65 5.00
CA ALA A 47 9.98 9.32 4.53
C ALA A 47 10.97 9.14 5.69
N VAL A 48 11.83 8.13 5.60
CA VAL A 48 12.96 7.94 6.52
C VAL A 48 14.12 8.85 6.12
N GLY A 49 14.77 9.48 7.11
CA GLY A 49 16.02 10.22 6.92
C GLY A 49 15.80 11.69 6.55
N THR A 50 16.10 12.07 5.32
CA THR A 50 15.99 13.47 4.85
C THR A 50 15.26 13.52 3.52
N CYS A 51 14.34 14.47 3.37
CA CYS A 51 13.59 14.67 2.13
C CYS A 51 13.39 16.17 1.88
N VAL A 52 13.39 16.56 0.60
CA VAL A 52 13.13 17.95 0.19
C VAL A 52 11.64 18.24 0.35
N LYS A 53 11.31 19.40 0.92
CA LYS A 53 9.92 19.81 1.09
C LYS A 53 9.32 20.18 -0.27
N PHE A 54 8.08 19.74 -0.50
CA PHE A 54 7.26 20.12 -1.65
C PHE A 54 6.07 20.92 -1.16
N ASP A 55 5.68 21.97 -1.91
CA ASP A 55 4.64 22.91 -1.46
C ASP A 55 3.25 22.26 -1.34
N ASP A 56 2.93 21.30 -2.21
CA ASP A 56 1.62 20.65 -2.28
C ASP A 56 1.55 19.29 -1.56
N VAL A 57 2.55 18.96 -0.74
CA VAL A 57 2.65 17.66 -0.06
C VAL A 57 2.90 17.85 1.43
N ASN A 58 2.04 17.24 2.24
CA ASN A 58 2.28 17.09 3.67
C ASN A 58 3.39 16.06 3.87
N LEU A 59 4.63 16.54 4.00
CA LEU A 59 5.81 15.69 4.20
C LEU A 59 6.03 15.43 5.69
N VAL A 60 6.09 14.15 6.07
CA VAL A 60 6.41 13.67 7.41
C VAL A 60 7.75 12.92 7.34
N VAL A 61 8.79 13.51 7.92
CA VAL A 61 10.13 12.92 7.94
C VAL A 61 10.39 12.33 9.32
N VAL A 62 10.87 11.09 9.36
CA VAL A 62 11.09 10.29 10.58
C VAL A 62 12.50 9.71 10.61
N SER A 63 12.98 9.29 11.77
CA SER A 63 14.36 8.80 11.91
C SER A 63 14.56 7.37 11.41
N ASP A 64 13.53 6.53 11.55
CA ASP A 64 13.60 5.11 11.23
C ASP A 64 12.27 4.54 10.69
N GLU A 65 12.33 3.33 10.14
CA GLU A 65 11.18 2.63 9.57
C GLU A 65 10.09 2.34 10.61
N LYS A 66 10.45 2.10 11.87
CA LYS A 66 9.46 1.81 12.91
C LYS A 66 8.58 3.04 13.16
N GLU A 67 9.20 4.19 13.32
CA GLU A 67 8.48 5.46 13.43
C GLU A 67 7.65 5.74 12.17
N LEU A 68 8.18 5.44 10.99
CA LEU A 68 7.46 5.59 9.72
C LEU A 68 6.14 4.81 9.74
N LEU A 69 6.20 3.52 10.08
CA LEU A 69 5.04 2.64 10.09
C LEU A 69 4.01 3.05 11.15
N ILE A 70 4.46 3.52 12.31
CA ILE A 70 3.58 4.05 13.37
C ILE A 70 2.87 5.32 12.88
N LYS A 71 3.61 6.28 12.31
CA LYS A 71 3.03 7.54 11.81
C LYS A 71 2.05 7.31 10.68
N TRP A 72 2.36 6.38 9.78
CA TRP A 72 1.42 5.97 8.75
C TRP A 72 0.16 5.32 9.34
N ALA A 73 0.28 4.45 10.35
CA ALA A 73 -0.87 3.85 11.02
C ALA A 73 -1.76 4.87 11.75
N GLU A 74 -1.15 5.84 12.43
CA GLU A 74 -1.84 6.97 13.07
C GLU A 74 -2.59 7.79 12.01
N PHE A 75 -1.94 8.04 10.86
CA PHE A 75 -2.55 8.76 9.75
C PHE A 75 -3.74 8.01 9.14
N VAL A 76 -3.63 6.70 8.89
CA VAL A 76 -4.75 5.92 8.36
C VAL A 76 -5.93 5.92 9.34
N GLN A 77 -5.67 5.86 10.65
CA GLN A 77 -6.71 5.97 11.68
C GLN A 77 -7.33 7.36 11.73
N PHE A 78 -6.52 8.41 11.58
CA PHE A 78 -6.99 9.80 11.57
C PHE A 78 -7.87 10.10 10.35
N VAL A 79 -7.42 9.69 9.16
CA VAL A 79 -8.18 9.83 7.91
C VAL A 79 -9.46 9.00 7.96
N ASP A 80 -9.37 7.81 8.57
CA ASP A 80 -10.44 6.82 8.66
C ASP A 80 -11.12 6.56 7.31
N PRO A 81 -10.37 6.04 6.31
CA PRO A 81 -10.91 5.87 4.95
C PRO A 81 -11.95 4.75 4.90
N ASP A 82 -13.01 4.96 4.13
CA ASP A 82 -14.00 3.92 3.81
C ASP A 82 -13.39 2.89 2.86
N VAL A 83 -12.57 3.35 1.91
CA VAL A 83 -11.94 2.54 0.87
C VAL A 83 -10.43 2.76 0.83
N LEU A 84 -9.68 1.66 0.90
CA LEU A 84 -8.26 1.62 0.56
C LEU A 84 -8.10 1.18 -0.90
N VAL A 85 -7.37 1.96 -1.69
CA VAL A 85 -7.09 1.67 -3.10
C VAL A 85 -5.60 1.73 -3.40
N GLY A 86 -5.21 1.12 -4.50
CA GLY A 86 -3.84 1.19 -5.02
C GLY A 86 -3.58 0.08 -6.03
N TYR A 87 -2.37 0.06 -6.57
CA TYR A 87 -1.96 -0.92 -7.56
C TYR A 87 -1.34 -2.12 -6.86
N ASN A 88 -1.96 -3.30 -6.96
CA ASN A 88 -1.43 -4.54 -6.36
C ASN A 88 -1.22 -4.52 -4.82
N ILE A 89 -1.83 -3.56 -4.11
CA ILE A 89 -1.60 -3.31 -2.68
C ILE A 89 -1.80 -4.50 -1.74
N ILE A 90 -2.68 -5.45 -2.07
CA ILE A 90 -2.89 -6.63 -1.21
C ILE A 90 -1.74 -7.63 -1.34
N LYS A 91 -1.24 -7.84 -2.55
CA LYS A 91 -0.22 -8.88 -2.81
C LYS A 91 1.19 -8.38 -2.54
N PHE A 92 1.41 -7.06 -2.62
CA PHE A 92 2.70 -6.45 -2.36
C PHE A 92 2.63 -5.56 -1.12
N ASP A 93 2.15 -4.33 -1.24
CA ASP A 93 2.33 -3.26 -0.23
C ASP A 93 1.88 -3.66 1.18
N LEU A 94 0.62 -4.06 1.35
CA LEU A 94 0.06 -4.45 2.64
C LEU A 94 0.76 -5.68 3.22
N LEU A 95 1.09 -6.67 2.38
CA LEU A 95 1.79 -7.88 2.81
C LEU A 95 3.23 -7.54 3.24
N TYR A 96 3.88 -6.64 2.52
CA TYR A 96 5.24 -6.18 2.81
C TYR A 96 5.28 -5.41 4.13
N ILE A 97 4.38 -4.42 4.29
CA ILE A 97 4.19 -3.68 5.55
C ILE A 97 3.96 -4.65 6.70
N PHE A 98 3.07 -5.63 6.54
CA PHE A 98 2.78 -6.61 7.59
C PHE A 98 4.02 -7.39 8.03
N LYS A 99 4.79 -7.94 7.07
CA LYS A 99 6.03 -8.68 7.37
C LYS A 99 7.08 -7.80 8.04
N ARG A 100 7.31 -6.57 7.53
CA ARG A 100 8.23 -5.60 8.13
C ARG A 100 7.84 -5.23 9.55
N SER A 101 6.54 -5.03 9.79
CA SER A 101 6.01 -4.69 11.11
C SER A 101 6.25 -5.82 12.12
N GLN A 102 6.10 -7.09 11.71
CA GLN A 102 6.45 -8.24 12.54
C GLN A 102 7.94 -8.28 12.90
N ILE A 103 8.83 -8.03 11.95
CA ILE A 103 10.29 -7.98 12.18
C ILE A 103 10.64 -6.85 13.14
N GLY A 104 9.99 -5.69 13.00
CA GLY A 104 10.17 -4.53 13.89
C GLY A 104 9.51 -4.67 15.27
N GLY A 105 8.87 -5.80 15.56
CA GLY A 105 8.18 -6.04 16.84
C GLY A 105 6.92 -5.19 17.05
N TYR A 106 6.29 -4.74 15.97
CA TYR A 106 5.12 -3.88 15.97
C TYR A 106 3.96 -4.60 15.25
N VAL A 107 3.01 -5.14 16.00
CA VAL A 107 2.01 -6.09 15.46
C VAL A 107 0.68 -5.42 15.06
N HIS A 108 0.56 -4.08 15.08
CA HIS A 108 -0.76 -3.42 15.00
C HIS A 108 -0.80 -2.23 14.03
N VAL A 109 -0.77 -2.50 12.73
CA VAL A 109 -0.82 -1.47 11.69
C VAL A 109 -2.07 -1.68 10.86
N LEU A 110 -3.15 -1.02 11.27
CA LEU A 110 -4.29 -0.53 10.47
C LEU A 110 -5.51 -0.28 11.40
N GLY A 111 -5.28 0.42 12.50
CA GLY A 111 -6.26 0.62 13.58
C GLY A 111 -6.52 -0.66 14.37
N ASN A 112 -7.54 -0.68 15.22
CA ASN A 112 -7.98 -1.84 16.02
C ASN A 112 -8.41 -3.09 15.20
N SER A 113 -8.07 -3.12 13.91
CA SER A 113 -8.42 -4.13 12.94
C SER A 113 -7.23 -5.05 12.72
N VAL A 114 -7.41 -6.33 13.04
CA VAL A 114 -6.41 -7.37 12.80
C VAL A 114 -6.32 -7.60 11.29
N CYS A 115 -5.24 -7.16 10.65
CA CYS A 115 -4.90 -7.61 9.31
C CYS A 115 -4.53 -9.10 9.36
N ARG A 116 -5.49 -9.95 8.97
CA ARG A 116 -5.23 -11.38 8.77
C ARG A 116 -4.85 -11.62 7.33
N PHE A 117 -3.58 -11.92 7.10
CA PHE A 117 -3.16 -12.54 5.85
C PHE A 117 -3.42 -14.04 5.95
N GLN A 118 -4.37 -14.53 5.17
CA GLN A 118 -4.60 -15.95 5.03
C GLN A 118 -4.33 -16.34 3.59
N ASP A 119 -3.50 -17.36 3.40
CA ASP A 119 -3.34 -18.02 2.11
C ASP A 119 -4.51 -18.98 1.92
N ILE A 120 -5.52 -18.52 1.18
CA ILE A 120 -6.64 -19.39 0.79
C ILE A 120 -6.28 -20.07 -0.54
N PRO A 121 -6.33 -21.41 -0.63
CA PRO A 121 -6.22 -22.11 -1.89
C PRO A 121 -7.37 -21.67 -2.81
N ALA A 122 -7.07 -21.00 -3.92
CA ALA A 122 -8.08 -20.73 -4.94
C ALA A 122 -8.09 -21.87 -5.96
N GLU A 123 -9.24 -22.53 -6.10
CA GLU A 123 -9.50 -23.42 -7.23
C GLU A 123 -9.49 -22.61 -8.53
N SER A 124 -8.88 -23.17 -9.57
CA SER A 124 -8.72 -22.49 -10.85
C SER A 124 -9.17 -23.38 -11.99
N TYR A 125 -9.98 -22.83 -12.88
CA TYR A 125 -10.17 -23.38 -14.23
C TYR A 125 -8.78 -23.47 -14.88
N LYS A 126 -8.35 -24.67 -15.29
CA LYS A 126 -7.01 -25.01 -15.82
C LYS A 126 -5.87 -25.26 -14.81
N GLY A 127 -6.17 -25.65 -13.57
CA GLY A 127 -5.23 -26.43 -12.74
C GLY A 127 -3.99 -25.71 -12.17
N LYS A 128 -3.88 -24.37 -12.31
CA LYS A 128 -2.85 -23.59 -11.61
C LYS A 128 -3.38 -23.17 -10.23
N ARG A 129 -2.74 -23.58 -9.14
CA ARG A 129 -3.10 -23.10 -7.79
C ARG A 129 -2.77 -21.61 -7.69
N HIS A 130 -3.78 -20.77 -7.51
CA HIS A 130 -3.58 -19.36 -7.18
C HIS A 130 -3.79 -19.16 -5.69
N MET A 131 -2.88 -18.41 -5.06
CA MET A 131 -2.96 -18.07 -3.64
C MET A 131 -3.63 -16.71 -3.51
N ARG A 132 -4.69 -16.61 -2.69
CA ARG A 132 -5.39 -15.36 -2.45
C ARG A 132 -5.06 -14.87 -1.05
N ALA A 133 -4.26 -13.80 -0.97
CA ALA A 133 -4.18 -12.99 0.24
C ALA A 133 -5.51 -12.24 0.40
N VAL A 134 -6.20 -12.46 1.51
CA VAL A 134 -7.31 -11.63 1.96
C VAL A 134 -6.76 -10.70 3.01
N VAL A 135 -7.14 -9.42 2.98
CA VAL A 135 -6.85 -8.48 4.07
C VAL A 135 -8.19 -8.05 4.62
N GLU A 136 -8.50 -8.51 5.83
CA GLU A 136 -9.65 -8.04 6.58
C GLU A 136 -9.26 -6.82 7.40
N ILE A 137 -9.89 -5.68 7.15
CA ILE A 137 -9.79 -4.50 7.99
C ILE A 137 -11.20 -4.20 8.47
N LYS A 138 -11.50 -4.46 9.75
CA LYS A 138 -12.85 -4.22 10.29
C LYS A 138 -13.32 -2.80 9.96
N GLY A 139 -14.54 -2.72 9.44
CA GLY A 139 -15.19 -1.45 9.08
C GLY A 139 -14.73 -0.81 7.77
N ARG A 140 -13.76 -1.39 7.04
CA ARG A 140 -13.21 -0.79 5.81
C ARG A 140 -13.26 -1.77 4.64
N VAL A 141 -13.44 -1.23 3.44
CA VAL A 141 -13.35 -1.99 2.19
C VAL A 141 -11.96 -1.81 1.61
N VAL A 142 -11.25 -2.90 1.36
CA VAL A 142 -9.99 -2.87 0.62
C VAL A 142 -10.27 -3.24 -0.83
N GLN A 143 -10.01 -2.33 -1.76
CA GLN A 143 -10.25 -2.53 -3.18
C GLN A 143 -8.95 -2.44 -3.97
N ILE A 144 -8.66 -3.47 -4.77
CA ILE A 144 -7.54 -3.46 -5.69
C ILE A 144 -8.02 -2.91 -7.03
N LEU A 145 -7.28 -1.96 -7.60
CA LEU A 145 -7.59 -1.42 -8.92
C LEU A 145 -7.41 -2.49 -10.01
N PHE A 146 -8.29 -2.46 -11.03
CA PHE A 146 -8.18 -3.22 -12.30
C PHE A 146 -8.33 -4.75 -12.27
N GLN A 147 -8.91 -5.34 -11.22
CA GLN A 147 -9.16 -6.80 -11.20
C GLN A 147 -10.16 -7.32 -12.25
N SER A 148 -11.00 -6.44 -12.82
CA SER A 148 -12.12 -6.81 -13.69
C SER A 148 -11.88 -6.56 -15.19
N ILE A 149 -10.68 -6.14 -15.58
CA ILE A 149 -10.38 -5.74 -16.96
C ILE A 149 -9.37 -6.71 -17.57
N SER A 150 -9.67 -7.24 -18.75
CA SER A 150 -8.76 -8.12 -19.49
C SER A 150 -7.76 -7.29 -20.31
N LEU A 151 -6.49 -7.24 -19.89
CA LEU A 151 -5.40 -6.60 -20.62
C LEU A 151 -4.29 -7.59 -21.01
N SER A 152 -3.52 -7.24 -22.04
CA SER A 152 -2.34 -8.00 -22.49
C SER A 152 -1.18 -7.95 -21.49
N SER A 153 -1.09 -6.89 -20.69
CA SER A 153 -0.15 -6.73 -19.58
C SER A 153 -0.78 -5.93 -18.44
N TYR A 154 -0.48 -6.33 -17.20
CA TYR A 154 -0.91 -5.70 -15.96
C TYR A 154 0.30 -5.15 -15.20
N THR A 155 1.22 -4.48 -15.91
CA THR A 155 2.19 -3.58 -15.27
C THR A 155 1.56 -2.20 -15.16
N LEU A 156 1.91 -1.42 -14.13
CA LEU A 156 1.34 -0.08 -13.91
C LEU A 156 1.50 0.79 -15.18
N ASN A 157 2.68 0.77 -15.79
CA ASN A 157 2.96 1.50 -17.03
C ASN A 157 2.05 1.07 -18.19
N ASN A 158 1.81 -0.23 -18.38
CA ASN A 158 0.95 -0.71 -19.48
C ASN A 158 -0.53 -0.35 -19.25
N VAL A 159 -1.00 -0.41 -18.00
CA VAL A 159 -2.37 -0.01 -17.64
C VAL A 159 -2.54 1.51 -17.76
N ALA A 160 -1.56 2.29 -17.29
CA ALA A 160 -1.53 3.74 -17.45
C ALA A 160 -1.54 4.13 -18.94
N GLN A 161 -0.70 3.49 -19.75
CA GLN A 161 -0.66 3.74 -21.19
C GLN A 161 -2.01 3.41 -21.86
N HIS A 162 -2.63 2.29 -21.48
CA HIS A 162 -3.89 1.86 -22.08
C HIS A 162 -5.07 2.78 -21.76
N PHE A 163 -5.17 3.30 -20.53
CA PHE A 163 -6.32 4.09 -20.09
C PHE A 163 -6.10 5.60 -20.09
N LEU A 164 -4.87 6.06 -19.85
CA LEU A 164 -4.51 7.46 -19.69
C LEU A 164 -3.70 8.01 -20.86
N GLY A 165 -3.21 7.16 -21.77
CA GLY A 165 -2.49 7.57 -22.97
C GLY A 165 -1.04 8.01 -22.75
N HIS A 166 -0.45 7.68 -21.59
CA HIS A 166 0.93 7.97 -21.22
C HIS A 166 1.63 6.73 -20.68
#